data_AF-A0A661BAU3-F1
#
_entry.id   AF-A0A661BAU3-F1
#
_cell.length_a   1.000
_cell.length_b   1.000
_cell.length_c   1.000
_cell.angle_alpha   90.00
_cell.angle_beta   90.00
_cell.angle_gamma   90.00
#
_symmetry.space_group_name_H-M   'P 1'
#
loop_
_entity.id
_entity.type
_entity.pdbx_description
1 polymer ?
#
loop_
_entity_poly.entity_id
_entity_poly.type
_entity_poly.pdbx_seq_one_letter_code
_entity_poly.pdbx_strand_id
1 'polypeptide(L)'
;KDDMVIVVTTDHGSTIGKRGAKTYGKKDTSTNLRYKVGDNLNVDKRGAILIKDPKKWRLPIFGVTTNYIIAFEDYYLVYPTNFSEYERQYRNSFLHGGISMEEMIIPVATLTPK
;
A
#
# COMPACT_ATOMS: atom_id res chain seq x y z
N LYS A 1 -11.87 38.10 17.15
CA LYS A 1 -12.44 36.97 16.36
C LYS A 1 -11.30 36.50 15.51
N ASP A 2 -10.75 35.33 15.79
CA ASP A 2 -9.65 34.82 14.97
C ASP A 2 -10.24 34.19 13.72
N ASP A 3 -9.94 34.80 12.58
CA ASP A 3 -10.33 34.30 11.27
C ASP A 3 -9.43 33.10 10.92
N MET A 4 -9.80 31.92 11.44
CA MET A 4 -9.09 30.67 11.16
C MET A 4 -9.59 30.00 9.88
N VAL A 5 -8.66 29.74 8.95
CA VAL A 5 -8.89 28.88 7.78
C VAL A 5 -8.70 27.43 8.19
N ILE A 6 -9.70 26.58 7.92
CA ILE A 6 -9.64 25.14 8.22
C ILE A 6 -9.46 24.38 6.91
N VAL A 7 -8.44 23.51 6.86
CA VAL A 7 -8.25 22.56 5.75
C VAL A 7 -8.66 21.17 6.23
N VAL A 8 -9.63 20.57 5.55
CA VAL A 8 -10.12 19.21 5.80
C VAL A 8 -9.69 18.32 4.63
N THR A 9 -9.06 17.19 4.93
CA THR A 9 -8.59 16.20 3.94
C THR A 9 -8.61 14.79 4.55
N THR A 10 -8.39 13.77 3.73
CA THR A 10 -8.04 12.40 4.17
C THR A 10 -6.54 12.16 3.97
N ASP A 11 -5.96 11.22 4.72
CA ASP A 11 -4.56 10.81 4.60
C ASP A 11 -4.32 9.87 3.40
N HIS A 12 -5.28 8.99 3.14
CA HIS A 12 -5.37 8.13 1.97
C HIS A 12 -6.83 7.67 1.74
N GLY A 13 -7.11 7.11 0.57
CA GLY A 13 -8.34 6.35 0.33
C GLY A 13 -8.18 4.85 0.56
N SER A 14 -9.07 4.07 -0.04
CA SER A 14 -9.11 2.61 0.11
C SER A 14 -9.75 1.97 -1.10
N THR A 15 -9.50 0.69 -1.31
CA THR A 15 -10.01 -0.09 -2.44
C THR A 15 -10.48 -1.47 -2.01
N ILE A 16 -11.20 -2.17 -2.88
CA ILE A 16 -11.64 -3.55 -2.67
C ILE A 16 -10.62 -4.49 -3.31
N GLY A 17 -9.94 -5.31 -2.52
CA GLY A 17 -8.93 -6.26 -3.00
C GLY A 17 -9.55 -7.41 -3.79
N LYS A 18 -9.28 -7.52 -5.09
CA LYS A 18 -9.87 -8.56 -5.96
C LYS A 18 -8.85 -9.60 -6.44
N ARG A 19 -7.58 -9.20 -6.60
CA ARG A 19 -6.57 -10.02 -7.26
C ARG A 19 -5.36 -10.28 -6.34
N GLY A 20 -5.02 -11.54 -6.11
CA GLY A 20 -3.81 -11.90 -5.36
C GLY A 20 -2.55 -11.78 -6.23
N ALA A 21 -1.55 -11.04 -5.77
CA ALA A 21 -0.22 -10.95 -6.34
C ALA A 21 0.76 -11.79 -5.49
N LYS A 22 1.39 -12.79 -6.12
CA LYS A 22 2.36 -13.65 -5.44
C LYS A 22 3.59 -12.84 -5.03
N THR A 23 3.86 -12.83 -3.73
CA THR A 23 4.99 -12.14 -3.11
C THR A 23 5.92 -13.14 -2.43
N TYR A 24 7.22 -12.91 -2.55
CA TYR A 24 8.28 -13.73 -1.98
C TYR A 24 9.16 -12.87 -1.09
N GLY A 25 9.59 -13.41 0.04
CA GLY A 25 10.35 -12.70 1.04
C GLY A 25 10.52 -13.53 2.31
N LYS A 26 11.32 -13.03 3.26
CA LYS A 26 11.44 -13.65 4.58
C LYS A 26 10.13 -13.49 5.38
N LYS A 27 9.88 -14.42 6.29
CA LYS A 27 8.64 -14.48 7.09
C LYS A 27 8.43 -13.23 7.98
N ASP A 28 9.51 -12.49 8.28
CA ASP A 28 9.53 -11.29 9.14
C ASP A 28 9.15 -9.98 8.44
N THR A 29 8.61 -10.04 7.21
CA THR A 29 8.08 -8.85 6.54
C THR A 29 6.78 -8.37 7.18
N SER A 30 6.46 -7.08 7.05
CA SER A 30 5.21 -6.49 7.56
C SER A 30 3.96 -7.32 7.23
N THR A 31 2.92 -7.29 8.06
CA THR A 31 1.67 -8.06 7.86
C THR A 31 0.73 -7.44 6.84
N ASN A 32 0.97 -6.19 6.42
CA ASN A 32 0.09 -5.45 5.51
C ASN A 32 -0.06 -6.15 4.14
N LEU A 33 -1.28 -6.20 3.61
CA LEU A 33 -1.62 -6.89 2.36
C LEU A 33 -1.44 -6.02 1.11
N ARG A 34 -1.20 -4.72 1.27
CA ARG A 34 -1.07 -3.75 0.18
C ARG A 34 0.35 -3.27 -0.01
N TYR A 35 1.16 -3.26 1.05
CA TYR A 35 2.59 -3.04 0.95
C TYR A 35 3.39 -3.98 1.86
N LYS A 36 4.62 -4.27 1.46
CA LYS A 36 5.60 -4.97 2.29
C LYS A 36 6.86 -4.13 2.41
N VAL A 37 7.47 -4.19 3.59
CA VAL A 37 8.82 -3.69 3.84
C VAL A 37 9.66 -4.84 4.33
N GLY A 38 10.87 -4.99 3.80
CA GLY A 38 11.77 -6.05 4.22
C GLY A 38 12.99 -6.21 3.34
N ASP A 39 13.75 -7.26 3.65
CA ASP A 39 14.96 -7.67 2.93
C ASP A 39 14.63 -8.74 1.90
N ASN A 40 15.27 -8.68 0.72
CA ASN A 40 15.14 -9.68 -0.35
C ASN A 40 13.69 -9.96 -0.80
N LEU A 41 12.91 -8.88 -0.95
CA LEU A 41 11.55 -8.94 -1.45
C LEU A 41 11.48 -9.17 -2.96
N ASN A 42 10.49 -9.94 -3.41
CA ASN A 42 10.16 -10.10 -4.84
C ASN A 42 8.65 -10.29 -5.04
N VAL A 43 8.13 -9.92 -6.20
CA VAL A 43 6.69 -9.95 -6.50
C VAL A 43 6.42 -10.12 -7.99
N ASP A 44 5.26 -10.68 -8.33
CA ASP A 44 4.75 -10.63 -9.71
C ASP A 44 4.55 -9.17 -10.13
N LYS A 45 5.32 -8.73 -11.14
CA LYS A 45 5.35 -7.35 -11.65
C LYS A 45 3.99 -6.85 -12.15
N ARG A 46 3.04 -7.74 -12.45
CA ARG A 46 1.69 -7.35 -12.87
C ARG A 46 0.88 -6.72 -11.74
N GLY A 47 1.14 -7.11 -10.49
CA GLY A 47 0.32 -6.74 -9.35
C GLY A 47 0.94 -5.74 -8.39
N ALA A 48 2.23 -5.43 -8.53
CA ALA A 48 2.92 -4.53 -7.63
C ALA A 48 4.24 -4.00 -8.21
N ILE A 49 4.71 -2.89 -7.64
CA ILE A 49 6.06 -2.40 -7.85
C ILE A 49 7.00 -2.92 -6.77
N LEU A 50 8.20 -3.36 -7.17
CA LEU A 50 9.32 -3.62 -6.27
C LEU A 50 10.26 -2.41 -6.25
N ILE A 51 10.34 -1.72 -5.13
CA ILE A 51 11.21 -0.56 -4.90
C ILE A 51 12.47 -1.04 -4.19
N LYS A 52 13.59 -1.03 -4.93
CA LYS A 52 14.91 -1.42 -4.41
C LYS A 52 15.73 -0.27 -3.84
N ASP A 53 15.37 0.96 -4.20
CA ASP A 53 16.02 2.19 -3.73
C ASP A 53 14.95 3.09 -3.08
N PRO A 54 14.66 2.88 -1.78
CA PRO A 54 13.60 3.63 -1.08
C PRO A 54 13.84 5.14 -1.09
N LYS A 55 15.11 5.58 -1.15
CA LYS A 55 15.49 7.00 -1.12
C LYS A 55 14.91 7.76 -2.32
N LYS A 56 14.92 7.15 -3.51
CA LYS A 56 14.33 7.75 -4.72
C LYS A 56 12.82 7.97 -4.63
N TRP A 57 12.16 7.24 -3.74
CA TRP A 57 10.72 7.28 -3.49
C TRP A 57 10.35 8.08 -2.24
N ARG A 58 11.34 8.73 -1.59
CA ARG A 58 11.18 9.44 -0.31
C ARG A 58 10.64 8.53 0.81
N LEU A 59 10.95 7.24 0.74
CA LEU A 59 10.57 6.25 1.76
C LEU A 59 11.68 6.11 2.82
N PRO A 60 11.33 5.74 4.06
CA PRO A 60 12.31 5.51 5.11
C PRO A 60 13.23 4.32 4.78
N ILE A 61 14.43 4.33 5.35
CA ILE A 61 15.42 3.28 5.18
C ILE A 61 15.72 2.72 6.57
N PHE A 62 15.38 1.46 6.80
CA PHE A 62 15.58 0.79 8.10
C PHE A 62 16.88 0.00 8.16
N GLY A 63 17.46 -0.33 7.00
CA GLY A 63 18.74 -1.02 6.87
C GLY A 63 19.25 -0.96 5.43
N VAL A 64 20.48 -1.44 5.22
CA VAL A 64 21.17 -1.37 3.91
C VAL A 64 20.40 -2.08 2.80
N THR A 65 19.64 -3.12 3.16
CA THR A 65 18.90 -3.95 2.20
C THR A 65 17.39 -3.72 2.22
N THR A 66 16.91 -2.60 2.78
CA THR A 66 15.47 -2.29 2.81
C THR A 66 14.91 -2.19 1.40
N ASN A 67 13.93 -3.03 1.09
CA ASN A 67 13.13 -2.98 -0.12
C ASN A 67 11.65 -2.84 0.25
N TYR A 68 10.88 -2.30 -0.69
CA TYR A 68 9.44 -2.17 -0.57
C TYR A 68 8.74 -2.90 -1.72
N ILE A 69 7.60 -3.49 -1.42
CA ILE A 69 6.61 -3.85 -2.43
C ILE A 69 5.37 -3.00 -2.18
N ILE A 70 4.80 -2.40 -3.21
CA ILE A 70 3.52 -1.68 -3.12
C ILE A 70 2.60 -2.19 -4.23
N ALA A 71 1.43 -2.69 -3.84
CA ALA A 71 0.45 -3.29 -4.75
C ALA A 71 -0.25 -2.23 -5.61
N PHE A 72 -0.57 -2.58 -6.86
CA PHE A 72 -1.30 -1.72 -7.79
C PHE A 72 -2.81 -1.96 -7.71
N GLU A 73 -3.60 -0.93 -8.01
CA GLU A 73 -5.05 -1.03 -8.24
C GLU A 73 -5.77 -1.86 -7.15
N ASP A 74 -6.47 -2.93 -7.50
CA ASP A 74 -7.17 -3.85 -6.60
C ASP A 74 -6.35 -5.11 -6.23
N TYR A 75 -5.03 -5.10 -6.44
CA TYR A 75 -4.16 -6.22 -6.08
C TYR A 75 -3.83 -6.26 -4.58
N TYR A 76 -3.67 -7.45 -4.02
CA TYR A 76 -3.14 -7.63 -2.68
C TYR A 76 -2.06 -8.72 -2.65
N LEU A 77 -1.13 -8.59 -1.72
CA LEU A 77 0.10 -9.37 -1.65
C LEU A 77 -0.13 -10.64 -0.84
N VAL A 78 0.10 -11.79 -1.49
CA VAL A 78 -0.12 -13.11 -0.90
C VAL A 78 1.13 -13.96 -1.06
N TYR A 79 1.52 -14.66 0.00
CA TYR A 79 2.60 -15.62 -0.06
C TYR A 79 2.17 -16.90 -0.83
N PRO A 80 3.06 -17.57 -1.58
CA PRO A 80 2.72 -18.76 -2.34
C PRO A 80 2.18 -19.91 -1.47
N THR A 81 2.67 -20.03 -0.24
CA THR A 81 2.20 -21.00 0.73
C THR A 81 0.72 -20.76 1.02
N ASN A 82 -0.13 -21.76 0.78
CA ASN A 82 -1.59 -21.68 0.92
C ASN A 82 -2.25 -20.54 0.13
N PHE A 83 -1.71 -20.20 -1.05
CA PHE A 83 -2.20 -19.08 -1.85
C PHE A 83 -3.73 -19.09 -2.05
N SER A 84 -4.33 -20.24 -2.39
CA SER A 84 -5.78 -20.34 -2.64
C SER A 84 -6.63 -20.11 -1.39
N GLU A 85 -6.13 -20.46 -0.20
CA GLU A 85 -6.81 -20.20 1.06
C GLU A 85 -6.84 -18.70 1.35
N TYR A 86 -5.66 -18.05 1.27
CA TYR A 86 -5.54 -16.61 1.47
C TYR A 86 -6.26 -15.80 0.39
N GLU A 87 -6.26 -16.27 -0.85
CA GLU A 87 -7.00 -15.63 -1.93
C GLU A 87 -8.51 -15.64 -1.62
N ARG A 88 -9.04 -16.77 -1.15
CA ARG A 88 -10.44 -16.86 -0.73
C ARG A 88 -10.72 -15.99 0.49
N GLN A 89 -9.79 -15.93 1.45
CA GLN A 89 -9.95 -15.15 2.68
C GLN A 89 -9.99 -13.64 2.42
N TYR A 90 -9.10 -13.14 1.56
CA TYR A 90 -8.90 -11.68 1.41
C TYR A 90 -9.61 -11.08 0.20
N ARG A 91 -10.07 -11.89 -0.76
CA ARG A 91 -10.87 -11.40 -1.89
C ARG A 91 -12.11 -10.66 -1.38
N ASN A 92 -12.38 -9.51 -1.99
CA ASN A 92 -13.44 -8.56 -1.64
C ASN A 92 -13.28 -7.90 -0.26
N SER A 93 -12.08 -7.94 0.34
CA SER A 93 -11.79 -7.17 1.56
C SER A 93 -11.53 -5.71 1.24
N PHE A 94 -11.87 -4.83 2.18
CA PHE A 94 -11.53 -3.41 2.14
C PHE A 94 -10.07 -3.21 2.58
N LEU A 95 -9.25 -2.64 1.72
CA LEU A 95 -7.80 -2.55 1.89
C LEU A 95 -7.29 -1.13 1.55
N HIS A 96 -6.14 -0.76 2.11
CA HIS A 96 -5.47 0.51 1.85
C HIS A 96 -3.94 0.39 1.96
N GLY A 97 -3.21 1.37 1.43
CA GLY A 97 -1.75 1.46 1.46
C GLY A 97 -1.05 0.97 0.19
N GLY A 98 -1.79 0.71 -0.88
CA GLY A 98 -1.28 0.43 -2.21
C GLY A 98 -1.23 1.69 -3.08
N ILE A 99 -1.13 1.47 -4.39
CA ILE A 99 -1.19 2.48 -5.45
C ILE A 99 -2.44 2.20 -6.29
N SER A 100 -3.59 2.68 -5.83
CA SER A 100 -4.82 2.81 -6.62
C SER A 100 -5.19 4.28 -6.79
N MET A 101 -6.09 4.58 -7.73
CA MET A 101 -6.58 5.95 -7.92
C MET A 101 -7.23 6.50 -6.65
N GLU A 102 -8.03 5.69 -5.96
CA GLU A 102 -8.71 6.05 -4.71
C GLU A 102 -7.72 6.30 -3.57
N GLU A 103 -6.63 5.53 -3.50
CA GLU A 103 -5.61 5.69 -2.47
C GLU A 103 -4.73 6.93 -2.69
N MET A 104 -4.49 7.32 -3.96
CA MET A 104 -3.57 8.40 -4.33
C MET A 104 -4.26 9.76 -4.50
N ILE A 105 -5.54 9.79 -4.92
CA ILE A 105 -6.29 11.04 -5.11
C ILE A 105 -7.15 11.29 -3.88
N ILE A 106 -6.80 12.32 -3.11
CA ILE A 106 -7.47 12.67 -1.87
C ILE A 106 -8.29 13.97 -2.02
N PRO A 107 -9.54 14.03 -1.53
CA PRO A 107 -10.31 15.25 -1.49
C PRO A 107 -9.72 16.24 -0.46
N VAL A 108 -9.72 17.52 -0.82
CA VAL A 108 -9.32 18.61 0.08
C VAL A 108 -10.40 19.69 0.06
N ALA A 109 -10.89 20.08 1.24
CA ALA A 109 -11.82 21.18 1.43
C ALA A 109 -11.18 22.28 2.26
N THR A 110 -11.29 23.53 1.81
CA THR A 110 -10.83 24.72 2.55
C THR A 110 -12.05 25.50 3.03
N LEU A 111 -12.18 25.65 4.35
CA LEU A 111 -13.28 26.35 4.99
C LEU A 111 -12.78 27.71 5.48
N THR A 112 -13.41 28.78 4.99
CA THR A 112 -13.11 30.15 5.41
C THR A 112 -14.19 30.68 6.34
N PRO A 113 -13.84 31.42 7.40
CA PRO A 113 -14.80 32.03 8.31
C PRO A 113 -15.62 33.11 7.58
N LYS A 114 -16.86 33.33 8.05
CA LYS A 114 -17.78 34.36 7.56
C LYS A 114 -17.78 35.59 8.44
#